data_AF-A0A8W8JKL9-F1
#
_entry.id   AF-A0A8W8JKL9-F1
#
_cell.length_a   1.000
_cell.length_b   1.000
_cell.length_c   1.000
_cell.angle_alpha   90.00
_cell.angle_beta   90.00
_cell.angle_gamma   90.00
#
_symmetry.space_group_name_H-M   'P 1'
#
loop_
_entity.id
_entity.type
_entity.pdbx_description
1 polymer ?
#
loop_
_entity_poly.entity_id
_entity_poly.type
_entity_poly.pdbx_seq_one_letter_code
_entity_poly.pdbx_strand_id
1 'polypeptide(L)'
;GIDRCPIRSFVKLIRRLNPHCPRLFQQPRTSPKDGVYFNNIAVGHNGLGLFMQTISKISGISTIYTNHSCRATTVSVLDAAQIPSRHIMSVTGHKAESSLKTYSGRTDEKTKKIMSEKISEKIREKNLCNL
;
A
#
# COMPACT_ATOMS: atom_id res chain seq x y z
N GLY A 1 10.21 -3.99 22.49
CA GLY A 1 9.14 -3.71 21.53
C GLY A 1 8.76 -4.93 20.72
N ILE A 2 8.03 -5.89 21.32
CA ILE A 2 7.65 -7.18 20.70
C ILE A 2 6.16 -7.18 20.26
N ASP A 3 5.45 -6.09 20.55
CA ASP A 3 3.98 -5.99 20.44
C ASP A 3 3.48 -5.45 19.08
N ARG A 4 4.39 -5.21 18.13
CA ARG A 4 4.07 -4.70 16.78
C ARG A 4 4.57 -5.62 15.66
N CYS A 5 4.57 -6.93 15.88
CA CYS A 5 4.92 -7.89 14.85
C CYS A 5 3.71 -8.16 13.93
N PRO A 6 3.76 -7.79 12.64
CA PRO A 6 2.62 -7.95 11.74
C PRO A 6 2.20 -9.43 11.58
N ILE A 7 3.17 -10.35 11.58
CA ILE A 7 2.90 -11.80 11.50
C ILE A 7 2.15 -12.28 12.73
N ARG A 8 2.57 -11.88 13.94
CA ARG A 8 1.87 -12.29 15.18
C ARG A 8 0.45 -11.74 15.24
N SER A 9 0.24 -10.49 14.82
CA SER A 9 -1.09 -9.89 14.73
C SER A 9 -1.97 -10.62 13.71
N PHE A 10 -1.42 -10.98 12.55
CA PHE A 10 -2.13 -11.75 11.53
C PHE A 10 -2.51 -13.15 12.04
N VAL A 11 -1.58 -13.88 12.64
CA VAL A 11 -1.86 -15.20 13.23
C VAL A 11 -2.92 -15.10 14.33
N LYS A 12 -2.88 -14.05 15.16
CA LYS A 12 -3.90 -13.79 16.18
C LYS A 12 -5.27 -13.53 15.54
N LEU A 13 -5.35 -12.78 14.44
CA LEU A 13 -6.61 -12.59 13.70
C LEU A 13 -7.17 -13.93 13.21
N ILE A 14 -6.36 -14.71 12.48
CA ILE A 14 -6.78 -16.00 11.88
C ILE A 14 -7.34 -16.95 12.94
N ARG A 15 -6.67 -17.07 14.09
CA ARG A 15 -7.10 -17.95 15.19
C ARG A 15 -8.45 -17.56 15.81
N ARG A 16 -8.93 -16.34 15.60
CA ARG A 16 -10.19 -15.82 16.17
C ARG A 16 -11.33 -15.77 15.16
N LEU A 17 -11.04 -16.01 13.87
CA LEU A 17 -12.03 -16.03 12.80
C LEU A 17 -13.06 -17.14 13.00
N ASN A 18 -14.23 -16.96 12.39
CA ASN A 18 -15.20 -18.03 12.25
C ASN A 18 -14.68 -19.05 11.23
N PRO A 19 -14.53 -20.34 11.59
CA PRO A 19 -13.99 -21.36 10.69
C PRO A 19 -14.92 -21.68 9.52
N HIS A 20 -16.21 -21.35 9.61
CA HIS A 20 -17.17 -21.58 8.53
C HIS A 20 -17.22 -20.45 7.49
N CYS A 21 -16.48 -19.36 7.71
CA CYS A 21 -16.39 -18.26 6.76
C CYS A 21 -15.00 -18.23 6.11
N PRO A 22 -14.90 -18.42 4.78
CA PRO A 22 -13.60 -18.42 4.10
C PRO A 22 -13.01 -17.01 3.91
N ARG A 23 -13.72 -15.95 4.31
CA ARG A 23 -13.28 -14.57 4.12
C ARG A 23 -12.41 -14.13 5.30
N LEU A 24 -11.32 -13.42 5.00
CA LEU A 24 -10.42 -12.87 6.02
C LEU A 24 -11.10 -11.80 6.88
N PHE A 25 -11.81 -10.87 6.24
CA PHE A 25 -12.52 -9.80 6.92
C PHE A 25 -13.98 -10.19 7.15
N GLN A 26 -14.27 -10.52 8.40
CA GLN A 26 -15.59 -10.96 8.87
C GLN A 26 -16.18 -9.88 9.79
N GLN A 27 -17.51 -9.84 9.91
CA GLN A 27 -18.15 -8.92 10.84
C GLN A 27 -17.82 -9.32 12.29
N PRO A 28 -17.39 -8.38 13.15
CA PRO A 28 -17.11 -8.68 14.54
C PRO A 28 -18.39 -9.08 15.29
N ARG A 29 -18.26 -9.99 16.24
CA ARG A 29 -19.34 -10.32 17.18
C ARG A 29 -19.39 -9.28 18.29
N THR A 30 -20.60 -8.89 18.68
CA THR A 30 -20.80 -8.09 19.90
C THR A 30 -20.33 -8.82 21.16
N SER A 31 -20.42 -10.16 21.15
CA SER A 31 -19.99 -11.01 22.26
C SER A 31 -19.23 -12.22 21.70
N PRO A 32 -17.89 -12.25 21.81
CA PRO A 32 -17.09 -13.41 21.46
C PRO A 32 -17.51 -14.65 22.27
N LYS A 33 -17.50 -15.82 21.64
CA LYS A 33 -17.87 -17.09 22.28
C LYS A 33 -16.95 -18.20 21.81
N ASP A 34 -16.53 -19.07 22.71
CA ASP A 34 -15.72 -20.27 22.41
C ASP A 34 -14.44 -19.93 21.62
N GLY A 35 -13.84 -18.78 21.91
CA GLY A 35 -12.63 -18.31 21.22
C GLY A 35 -12.86 -17.73 19.81
N VAL A 36 -14.11 -17.72 19.31
CA VAL A 36 -14.52 -17.15 18.02
C VAL A 36 -15.08 -15.74 18.21
N TYR A 37 -14.42 -14.76 17.57
CA TYR A 37 -14.71 -13.33 17.74
C TYR A 37 -15.50 -12.73 16.57
N PHE A 38 -15.70 -13.50 15.50
CA PHE A 38 -16.32 -13.02 14.27
C PHE A 38 -17.54 -13.87 13.87
N ASN A 39 -18.48 -13.23 13.20
CA ASN A 39 -19.67 -13.88 12.64
C ASN A 39 -19.30 -14.67 11.38
N ASN A 40 -20.14 -15.63 10.99
CA ASN A 40 -20.06 -16.28 9.68
C ASN A 40 -20.57 -15.38 8.55
N ILE A 41 -20.14 -14.11 8.54
CA ILE A 41 -20.61 -13.07 7.60
C ILE A 41 -19.40 -12.22 7.22
N ALA A 42 -19.20 -12.04 5.91
CA ALA A 42 -18.14 -11.19 5.38
C ALA A 42 -18.46 -9.70 5.60
N VAL A 43 -17.42 -8.88 5.75
CA VAL A 43 -17.58 -7.42 5.70
C VAL A 43 -17.83 -6.99 4.24
N GLY A 44 -18.90 -6.22 4.02
CA GLY A 44 -19.22 -5.68 2.70
C GLY A 44 -18.24 -4.58 2.25
N HIS A 45 -18.24 -4.28 0.95
CA HIS A 45 -17.37 -3.27 0.33
C HIS A 45 -17.39 -1.92 1.07
N ASN A 46 -18.57 -1.42 1.41
CA ASN A 46 -18.72 -0.13 2.10
C ASN A 46 -18.12 -0.17 3.52
N GLY A 47 -18.24 -1.31 4.21
CA GLY A 47 -17.61 -1.50 5.52
C GLY A 47 -16.08 -1.47 5.43
N LEU A 48 -15.51 -2.22 4.47
CA LEU A 48 -14.07 -2.20 4.21
C LEU A 48 -13.57 -0.82 3.80
N GLY A 49 -14.36 -0.08 3.01
CA GLY A 49 -14.08 1.30 2.59
C GLY A 49 -13.87 2.27 3.75
N LEU A 50 -14.50 2.01 4.89
CA LEU A 50 -14.48 2.87 6.07
C LEU A 50 -13.43 2.47 7.12
N PHE A 51 -12.76 1.34 6.96
CA PHE A 51 -11.83 0.82 7.99
C PHE A 51 -10.77 1.83 8.42
N MET A 52 -10.02 2.40 7.47
CA MET A 52 -8.97 3.36 7.78
C MET A 52 -9.52 4.63 8.44
N GLN A 53 -10.70 5.09 8.02
CA GLN A 53 -11.32 6.27 8.61
C GLN A 53 -11.74 6.01 10.05
N THR A 54 -12.38 4.86 10.30
CA THR A 54 -12.81 4.46 11.64
C THR A 54 -11.62 4.29 12.58
N ILE A 55 -10.56 3.59 12.15
CA ILE A 55 -9.34 3.42 12.93
C ILE A 55 -8.71 4.77 13.25
N SER A 56 -8.60 5.66 12.25
CA SER A 56 -8.03 7.00 12.45
C SER A 56 -8.80 7.79 13.50
N LYS A 57 -10.14 7.81 13.42
CA LYS A 57 -11.01 8.49 14.38
C LYS A 57 -10.87 7.92 15.79
N ILE A 58 -10.90 6.60 15.94
CA ILE A 58 -10.76 5.93 17.24
C ILE A 58 -9.38 6.18 17.85
N SER A 59 -8.34 6.23 17.02
CA SER A 59 -6.97 6.46 17.48
C SER A 59 -6.65 7.92 17.84
N GLY A 60 -7.53 8.87 17.48
CA GLY A 60 -7.34 10.30 17.79
C GLY A 60 -6.15 10.96 17.10
N ILE A 61 -5.67 10.40 15.98
CA ILE A 61 -4.55 10.96 15.23
C ILE A 61 -4.94 12.24 14.50
N SER A 62 -3.96 13.08 14.19
CA SER A 62 -4.13 14.43 13.62
C SER A 62 -4.76 14.47 12.22
N THR A 63 -4.82 13.34 11.52
CA THR A 63 -5.37 13.25 10.16
C THR A 63 -6.20 11.99 10.00
N ILE A 64 -7.38 12.14 9.41
CA ILE A 64 -8.23 11.00 9.08
C ILE A 64 -7.76 10.38 7.77
N TYR A 65 -7.11 9.22 7.85
CA TYR A 65 -6.68 8.49 6.67
C TYR A 65 -7.83 7.67 6.07
N THR A 66 -7.81 7.52 4.75
CA THR A 66 -8.74 6.68 4.01
C THR A 66 -7.99 5.53 3.34
N ASN A 67 -8.72 4.55 2.80
CA ASN A 67 -8.10 3.50 1.99
C ASN A 67 -7.35 4.08 0.78
N HIS A 68 -7.82 5.22 0.25
CA HIS A 68 -7.13 5.95 -0.81
C HIS A 68 -5.78 6.50 -0.33
N SER A 69 -5.67 6.96 0.92
CA SER A 69 -4.39 7.40 1.50
C SER A 69 -3.36 6.28 1.53
N CYS A 70 -3.75 5.05 1.90
CA CYS A 70 -2.87 3.88 1.86
C CYS A 70 -2.41 3.55 0.44
N ARG A 71 -3.34 3.61 -0.53
CA ARG A 71 -3.04 3.40 -1.95
C ARG A 71 -2.08 4.45 -2.49
N ALA A 72 -2.33 5.73 -2.20
CA ALA A 72 -1.47 6.85 -2.59
C ALA A 72 -0.05 6.67 -2.04
N THR A 73 0.06 6.34 -0.75
CA THR A 73 1.35 6.08 -0.09
C THR A 73 2.09 4.92 -0.78
N THR A 74 1.38 3.84 -1.12
CA THR A 74 1.97 2.70 -1.83
C THR A 74 2.53 3.10 -3.20
N VAL A 75 1.77 3.90 -3.96
CA VAL A 75 2.26 4.42 -5.25
C VAL A 75 3.51 5.27 -5.05
N SER A 76 3.47 6.27 -4.17
CA SER A 76 4.60 7.18 -3.96
C SER A 76 5.87 6.47 -3.48
N VAL A 77 5.74 5.47 -2.59
CA VAL A 77 6.89 4.70 -2.10
C VAL A 77 7.52 3.85 -3.22
N LEU A 78 6.70 3.17 -4.03
CA LEU A 78 7.20 2.33 -5.11
C LEU A 78 7.78 3.16 -6.26
N ASP A 79 7.18 4.31 -6.55
CA ASP A 79 7.66 5.27 -7.55
C ASP A 79 9.01 5.85 -7.12
N ALA A 80 9.15 6.27 -5.86
CA ALA A 80 10.42 6.71 -5.29
C ALA A 80 11.50 5.61 -5.36
N ALA A 81 11.10 4.34 -5.17
CA ALA A 81 11.97 3.18 -5.35
C ALA A 81 12.28 2.84 -6.82
N GLN A 82 11.85 3.66 -7.78
CA GLN A 82 12.05 3.49 -9.23
C GLN A 82 11.51 2.15 -9.76
N ILE A 83 10.45 1.64 -9.13
CA ILE A 83 9.76 0.44 -9.63
C ILE A 83 8.96 0.82 -10.88
N PRO A 84 9.08 0.06 -11.99
CA PRO A 84 8.37 0.39 -13.22
C PRO A 84 6.84 0.50 -13.02
N SER A 85 6.24 1.53 -13.61
CA SER A 85 4.81 1.86 -13.49
C SER A 85 3.89 0.65 -13.67
N ARG A 86 4.18 -0.24 -14.63
CA ARG A 86 3.39 -1.47 -14.87
C ARG A 86 3.27 -2.36 -13.62
N HIS A 87 4.32 -2.47 -12.81
CA HIS A 87 4.33 -3.28 -11.60
C HIS A 87 3.57 -2.56 -10.48
N ILE A 88 3.74 -1.25 -10.36
CA ILE A 88 2.98 -0.41 -9.43
C ILE A 88 1.47 -0.50 -9.75
N MET A 89 1.10 -0.36 -11.02
CA MET A 89 -0.28 -0.48 -11.50
C MET A 89 -0.89 -1.85 -11.19
N SER A 90 -0.11 -2.92 -11.34
CA SER A 90 -0.55 -4.28 -11.03
C SER A 90 -0.89 -4.45 -9.55
N VAL A 91 -0.01 -4.01 -8.63
CA VAL A 91 -0.24 -4.19 -7.18
C VAL A 91 -1.26 -3.21 -6.62
N THR A 92 -1.35 -2.01 -7.21
CA THR A 92 -2.32 -1.01 -6.77
C THR A 92 -3.66 -1.19 -7.47
N GLY A 93 -3.74 -1.84 -8.62
CA GLY A 93 -4.96 -1.99 -9.42
C GLY A 93 -5.33 -0.73 -10.20
N HIS A 94 -4.35 0.05 -10.68
CA HIS A 94 -4.59 1.15 -11.62
C HIS A 94 -4.60 0.61 -13.04
N LYS A 95 -5.51 1.13 -13.88
CA LYS A 95 -5.63 0.71 -15.29
C LYS A 95 -4.84 1.59 -16.26
N ALA A 96 -4.50 2.80 -15.85
CA ALA A 96 -3.76 3.76 -16.65
C ALA A 96 -2.59 4.33 -15.86
N GLU A 97 -1.45 4.48 -16.52
CA GLU A 97 -0.26 5.11 -15.95
C GLU A 97 -0.49 6.60 -15.65
N SER A 98 -1.35 7.27 -16.42
CA SER A 98 -1.76 8.64 -16.15
C SER A 98 -2.36 8.82 -14.75
N SER A 99 -3.01 7.78 -14.21
CA SER A 99 -3.55 7.80 -12.84
C SER A 99 -2.47 7.76 -11.76
N LEU A 100 -1.23 7.37 -12.09
CA LEU A 100 -0.10 7.39 -11.15
C LEU A 100 0.54 8.78 -11.02
N LYS A 101 0.44 9.60 -12.08
CA LYS A 101 1.11 10.92 -12.15
C LYS A 101 0.73 11.87 -11.02
N THR A 102 -0.50 11.75 -10.50
CA THR A 102 -0.98 12.56 -9.38
C THR A 102 -0.22 12.27 -8.07
N TYR A 103 0.46 11.13 -7.96
CA TYR A 103 1.23 10.74 -6.78
C TYR A 103 2.76 10.91 -6.98
N SER A 104 3.24 10.88 -8.23
CA SER A 104 4.66 10.92 -8.61
C SER A 104 5.17 12.35 -8.81
N GLY A 105 4.85 13.25 -7.88
CA GLY A 105 4.96 14.70 -8.09
C GLY A 105 6.38 15.24 -8.25
N ARG A 106 7.42 14.52 -7.82
CA ARG A 106 8.82 14.95 -7.94
C ARG A 106 9.78 13.77 -8.04
N THR A 107 10.61 13.76 -9.08
CA THR A 107 11.77 12.88 -9.16
C THR A 107 12.76 13.23 -8.05
N ASP A 108 13.22 12.23 -7.30
CA ASP A 108 14.19 12.46 -6.23
C ASP A 108 15.57 12.88 -6.78
N GLU A 109 16.39 13.51 -5.94
CA GLU A 109 17.72 14.01 -6.33
C GLU A 109 18.66 12.88 -6.78
N LYS A 110 18.53 11.69 -6.21
CA LYS A 110 19.35 10.52 -6.57
C LYS A 110 19.08 10.12 -8.02
N THR A 111 17.81 10.08 -8.40
CA THR A 111 17.34 9.74 -9.74
C THR A 111 17.73 10.83 -10.73
N LYS A 112 17.64 12.11 -10.35
CA LYS A 112 18.18 13.21 -11.16
C LYS A 112 19.68 13.06 -11.44
N LYS A 113 20.46 12.67 -10.42
CA LYS A 113 21.89 12.41 -10.57
C LYS A 113 22.16 11.24 -11.53
N ILE A 114 21.45 10.12 -11.38
CA ILE A 114 21.57 8.96 -12.28
C ILE A 114 21.23 9.36 -13.73
N MET A 115 20.16 10.13 -13.93
CA MET A 115 19.79 10.64 -15.26
C MET A 115 20.89 11.53 -15.85
N SER A 116 21.45 12.44 -15.04
CA SER A 116 22.55 13.31 -15.45
C SER A 116 23.79 12.51 -15.87
N GLU A 117 24.20 11.53 -15.05
CA GLU A 117 25.35 10.67 -15.32
C GLU A 117 25.18 9.89 -16.64
N LYS A 118 23.99 9.34 -16.89
CA LYS A 118 23.68 8.60 -18.13
C LYS A 118 23.72 9.49 -19.37
N ILE A 119 23.23 10.71 -19.27
CA ILE A 119 23.33 11.70 -20.37
C ILE A 119 24.82 12.01 -20.64
N SER A 120 25.60 12.29 -19.60
CA SER A 120 27.03 12.60 -19.73
C SER A 120 27.85 11.44 -20.28
N GLU A 121 27.54 10.19 -19.91
CA GLU A 121 28.13 8.99 -20.50
C GLU A 121 27.90 8.93 -22.02
N LYS A 122 26.66 9.14 -22.46
CA LYS A 122 26.32 9.05 -23.89
C LYS A 122 26.94 10.17 -24.73
N ILE A 123 27.06 11.38 -24.19
CA ILE A 123 27.74 12.50 -24.87
C ILE A 123 29.23 12.16 -25.07
N ARG A 124 29.89 11.59 -24.06
CA ARG A 124 31.30 11.20 -24.15
C ARG A 124 31.54 10.12 -25.20
N GLU A 125 30.70 9.08 -25.26
CA GLU A 125 30.79 8.03 -26.29
C GLU A 125 30.68 8.59 -27.72
N LYS A 126 29.76 9.53 -27.95
CA LYS A 126 29.60 10.17 -29.27
C LYS A 126 30.84 10.96 -29.69
N ASN A 127 31.49 11.64 -28.76
CA ASN A 127 32.70 12.40 -29.05
C ASN A 127 33.91 11.48 -29.34
N LEU A 128 33.93 10.27 -28.79
CA LEU A 128 34.94 9.25 -29.09
C LEU A 128 34.74 8.56 -30.45
N CYS A 129 33.49 8.38 -30.91
CA CYS A 129 33.20 7.83 -32.24
C CYS A 129 33.33 8.82 -33.40
N ASN A 130 33.56 10.12 -33.11
CA ASN A 130 33.75 11.17 -34.10
C ASN A 130 35.25 11.58 -34.26
N LEU A 131 36.16 10.78 -33.69
CA LEU A 131 37.62 10.84 -33.84
C LEU A 131 38.10 9.57 -34.56
#